data_AF-A0A8H4X8D5-F1
#
_entry.id   AF-A0A8H4X8D5-F1
#
_cell.length_a   1.000
_cell.length_b   1.000
_cell.length_c   1.000
_cell.angle_alpha   90.00
_cell.angle_beta   90.00
_cell.angle_gamma   90.00
#
_symmetry.space_group_name_H-M   'P 1'
#
loop_
_entity.id
_entity.type
_entity.pdbx_description
1 polymer ?
#
loop_
_entity_poly.entity_id
_entity_poly.type
_entity_poly.pdbx_seq_one_letter_code
_entity_poly.pdbx_strand_id
1 'polypeptide(L)'
;MPPSSNLEVTRDSRARQTLTLHQSQNPSKAKKTQESPAKASAPSPTERPYDSLPRLKLSDLEFEYDHSQLRDPRPTPGRERKPHYTEFDLSEEFLSQFYIPKNKNPRNDPTHFSYDLHKCHNKGPNGTPSYDVAGFQLDYKKVEKWMKPVSYNKKSIVNGMTRRLEKDAQEEKDLFEIFFVGGKGPDKDASGSKVKDYIKDHISKDLGVPWHMIDSKRARKWEEQGFKQVKANEWWHEPNAEEKKRMSKMHEGADLRKFL
;
A
#
# COMPACT_ATOMS: atom_id res chain seq x y z
N MET A 1 -22.40 -28.60 67.65
CA MET A 1 -21.32 -29.52 67.23
C MET A 1 -20.13 -28.68 66.78
N PRO A 2 -18.98 -28.73 67.47
CA PRO A 2 -17.67 -28.32 66.94
C PRO A 2 -17.02 -29.53 66.21
N PRO A 3 -15.74 -29.50 65.80
CA PRO A 3 -15.05 -28.60 64.86
C PRO A 3 -14.18 -29.43 63.86
N SER A 4 -13.13 -28.80 63.29
CA SER A 4 -11.90 -29.40 62.69
C SER A 4 -11.91 -29.57 61.16
N SER A 5 -10.87 -29.22 60.41
CA SER A 5 -9.58 -28.57 60.73
C SER A 5 -8.85 -28.25 59.43
N ASN A 6 -8.05 -27.18 59.49
CA ASN A 6 -7.09 -26.64 58.52
C ASN A 6 -6.26 -27.66 57.74
N LEU A 7 -5.77 -27.21 56.57
CA LEU A 7 -4.33 -27.22 56.22
C LEU A 7 -4.06 -26.25 55.04
N GLU A 8 -3.27 -25.21 55.30
CA GLU A 8 -2.49 -24.46 54.30
C GLU A 8 -1.41 -25.37 53.70
N VAL A 9 -1.09 -25.25 52.40
CA VAL A 9 0.29 -25.29 51.86
C VAL A 9 0.36 -24.44 50.57
N THR A 10 1.52 -23.82 50.46
CA THR A 10 2.11 -22.79 49.59
C THR A 10 2.59 -23.22 48.19
N ARG A 11 2.84 -22.19 47.33
CA ARG A 11 3.80 -22.11 46.19
C ARG A 11 3.50 -23.07 45.00
N ASP A 12 3.83 -22.83 43.72
CA ASP A 12 4.75 -21.92 43.05
C ASP A 12 4.44 -21.90 41.52
N SER A 13 4.66 -20.75 40.87
CA SER A 13 5.44 -20.59 39.64
C SER A 13 4.90 -20.85 38.19
N ARG A 14 5.43 -19.97 37.31
CA ARG A 14 5.67 -20.02 35.84
C ARG A 14 4.49 -19.72 34.90
N ALA A 15 4.62 -18.93 33.83
CA ALA A 15 5.78 -18.30 33.19
C ALA A 15 5.37 -17.03 32.40
N ARG A 16 6.07 -15.92 32.64
CA ARG A 16 6.29 -14.83 31.69
C ARG A 16 7.58 -15.15 30.93
N GLN A 17 7.53 -15.23 29.61
CA GLN A 17 8.74 -15.24 28.78
C GLN A 17 8.99 -13.83 28.24
N THR A 18 9.87 -13.12 28.92
CA THR A 18 10.70 -12.04 28.37
C THR A 18 11.87 -12.67 27.63
N LEU A 19 12.02 -12.36 26.34
CA LEU A 19 13.20 -12.70 25.55
C LEU A 19 14.18 -11.51 25.60
N THR A 20 15.28 -11.70 26.31
CA THR A 20 16.47 -10.86 26.29
C THR A 20 17.66 -11.76 25.93
N LEU A 21 18.30 -11.53 24.79
CA LEU A 21 19.61 -12.13 24.43
C LEU A 21 20.51 -10.98 23.95
N HIS A 22 21.23 -10.37 24.88
CA HIS A 22 22.65 -10.61 25.21
C HIS A 22 23.64 -9.93 24.25
N GLN A 23 24.12 -8.78 24.71
CA GLN A 23 25.48 -8.31 24.50
C GLN A 23 26.47 -9.36 24.99
N SER A 24 27.58 -9.54 24.26
CA SER A 24 28.77 -10.24 24.74
C SER A 24 29.98 -9.34 24.52
N GLN A 25 30.74 -9.12 25.59
CA GLN A 25 32.00 -8.37 25.60
C GLN A 25 33.14 -9.26 26.12
N ASN A 26 34.30 -9.10 25.45
CA ASN A 26 35.71 -9.22 25.93
C ASN A 26 36.33 -10.62 26.09
N PRO A 27 37.69 -10.79 25.98
CA PRO A 27 38.76 -9.81 26.28
C PRO A 27 40.02 -9.78 25.34
N SER A 28 40.97 -8.92 25.76
CA SER A 28 42.25 -8.43 25.19
C SER A 28 43.43 -9.41 24.98
N LYS A 29 44.31 -9.14 23.99
CA LYS A 29 45.76 -8.74 24.12
C LYS A 29 46.57 -8.86 22.80
N ALA A 30 47.65 -8.09 22.73
CA ALA A 30 48.45 -7.67 21.56
C ALA A 30 49.57 -8.62 21.06
N LYS A 31 49.96 -8.51 19.77
CA LYS A 31 51.35 -8.18 19.29
C LYS A 31 51.55 -8.25 17.75
N LYS A 32 52.20 -7.19 17.23
CA LYS A 32 53.18 -7.02 16.10
C LYS A 32 53.18 -7.90 14.83
N THR A 33 53.03 -7.18 13.70
CA THR A 33 53.90 -7.10 12.48
C THR A 33 54.18 -8.35 11.64
N GLN A 34 53.71 -8.38 10.38
CA GLN A 34 54.55 -8.43 9.16
C GLN A 34 53.75 -8.39 7.84
N GLU A 35 54.22 -7.51 6.95
CA GLU A 35 54.35 -7.59 5.48
C GLU A 35 53.20 -8.06 4.57
N SER A 36 52.85 -7.15 3.66
CA SER A 36 52.00 -7.34 2.48
C SER A 36 52.63 -8.28 1.45
N PRO A 37 51.80 -8.90 0.60
CA PRO A 37 52.08 -8.84 -0.83
C PRO A 37 50.92 -8.23 -1.60
N ALA A 38 51.29 -7.44 -2.60
CA ALA A 38 50.44 -6.65 -3.47
C ALA A 38 49.30 -7.49 -4.09
N LYS A 39 48.06 -7.08 -3.82
CA LYS A 39 46.89 -7.46 -4.62
C LYS A 39 46.53 -6.27 -5.48
N ALA A 40 46.69 -6.43 -6.80
CA ALA A 40 46.34 -5.44 -7.80
C ALA A 40 44.94 -4.90 -7.53
N SER A 41 44.85 -3.59 -7.29
CA SER A 41 43.59 -2.87 -7.17
C SER A 41 42.86 -2.96 -8.51
N ALA A 42 41.72 -3.63 -8.52
CA ALA A 42 40.73 -3.42 -9.56
C ALA A 42 40.42 -1.92 -9.67
N PRO A 43 40.21 -1.36 -10.87
CA PRO A 43 39.92 0.06 -11.01
C PRO A 43 38.65 0.39 -10.22
N SER A 44 38.80 1.31 -9.27
CA SER A 44 37.70 1.93 -8.54
C SER A 44 36.69 2.48 -9.56
N PRO A 45 35.38 2.24 -9.41
CA PRO A 45 34.38 2.95 -10.20
C PRO A 45 34.60 4.44 -9.95
N THR A 46 34.93 5.19 -10.99
CA THR A 46 35.11 6.63 -10.94
C THR A 46 33.94 7.27 -10.18
N GLU A 47 34.20 7.72 -8.96
CA GLU A 47 33.24 8.45 -8.13
C GLU A 47 32.87 9.71 -8.89
N ARG A 48 31.67 9.72 -9.49
CA ARG A 48 31.09 10.97 -10.00
C ARG A 48 30.90 11.90 -8.81
N PRO A 49 31.40 13.14 -8.83
CA PRO A 49 31.17 14.08 -7.75
C PRO A 49 29.66 14.22 -7.51
N TYR A 50 29.21 14.07 -6.26
CA TYR A 50 27.80 14.20 -5.87
C TYR A 50 27.16 15.50 -6.39
N ASP A 51 27.97 16.54 -6.60
CA ASP A 51 27.57 17.85 -7.11
C ASP A 51 27.27 17.88 -8.64
N SER A 52 27.52 16.78 -9.36
CA SER A 52 27.26 16.65 -10.80
C SER A 52 25.96 15.92 -11.16
N LEU A 53 25.30 15.30 -10.18
CA LEU A 53 24.06 14.55 -10.43
C LEU A 53 22.85 15.49 -10.50
N PRO A 54 21.90 15.26 -11.43
CA PRO A 54 20.68 16.05 -11.49
C PRO A 54 19.83 15.83 -10.23
N ARG A 55 19.15 16.89 -9.77
CA ARG A 55 18.20 16.79 -8.66
C ARG A 55 16.96 16.01 -9.12
N LEU A 56 16.57 14.99 -8.34
CA LEU A 56 15.37 14.20 -8.56
C LEU A 56 14.11 15.08 -8.57
N LYS A 57 13.31 14.98 -9.63
CA LYS A 57 12.01 15.64 -9.79
C LYS A 57 10.88 14.60 -9.80
N LEU A 58 9.65 15.06 -9.56
CA LEU A 58 8.47 14.21 -9.63
C LEU A 58 8.30 13.56 -11.02
N SER A 59 8.61 14.28 -12.10
CA SER A 59 8.56 13.77 -13.47
C SER A 59 9.46 12.56 -13.70
N ASP A 60 10.58 12.47 -12.96
CA ASP A 60 11.54 11.37 -13.08
C ASP A 60 11.01 10.10 -12.39
N LEU A 61 9.98 10.23 -11.56
CA LEU A 61 9.31 9.13 -10.86
C LEU A 61 8.07 8.62 -11.60
N GLU A 62 7.58 9.36 -12.60
CA GLU A 62 6.38 9.00 -13.36
C GLU A 62 6.62 7.80 -14.27
N PHE A 63 5.63 6.91 -14.38
CA PHE A 63 5.68 5.76 -15.27
C PHE A 63 4.31 5.48 -15.90
N GLU A 64 4.26 4.58 -16.86
CA GLU A 64 3.03 4.05 -17.43
C GLU A 64 2.96 2.54 -17.21
N TYR A 65 1.75 2.01 -17.01
CA TYR A 65 1.56 0.57 -16.93
C TYR A 65 1.66 -0.04 -18.33
N ASP A 66 2.16 -1.26 -18.41
CA ASP A 66 2.02 -2.05 -19.63
C ASP A 66 0.57 -2.55 -19.74
N HIS A 67 -0.26 -1.78 -20.45
CA HIS A 67 -1.66 -2.09 -20.68
C HIS A 67 -1.88 -3.43 -21.41
N SER A 68 -0.88 -3.93 -22.15
CA SER A 68 -0.98 -5.23 -22.82
C SER A 68 -0.89 -6.42 -21.84
N GLN A 69 -0.32 -6.19 -20.66
CA GLN A 69 -0.23 -7.18 -19.59
C GLN A 69 -1.42 -7.14 -18.64
N LEU A 70 -2.35 -6.18 -18.77
CA LEU A 70 -3.53 -6.11 -17.92
C LEU A 70 -4.66 -6.99 -18.49
N ARG A 71 -5.39 -7.71 -17.62
CA ARG A 71 -6.62 -8.41 -18.02
C ARG A 71 -7.62 -7.53 -18.76
N ASP A 72 -7.69 -6.27 -18.36
CA ASP A 72 -8.50 -5.27 -19.04
C ASP A 72 -7.60 -4.09 -19.44
N PRO A 73 -7.25 -3.98 -20.74
CA PRO A 73 -6.30 -2.99 -21.25
C PRO A 73 -6.88 -1.57 -21.28
N ARG A 74 -8.18 -1.39 -21.02
CA ARG A 74 -8.82 -0.07 -21.11
C ARG A 74 -8.21 0.91 -20.09
N PRO A 75 -8.19 2.22 -20.40
CA PRO A 75 -7.74 3.25 -19.46
C PRO A 75 -8.48 3.18 -18.13
N THR A 76 -7.82 3.61 -17.05
CA THR A 76 -8.45 3.65 -15.73
C THR A 76 -9.28 4.93 -15.59
N PRO A 77 -10.61 4.86 -15.45
CA PRO A 77 -11.44 6.06 -15.37
C PRO A 77 -11.10 6.93 -14.15
N GLY A 78 -11.13 8.25 -14.32
CA GLY A 78 -10.85 9.23 -13.27
C GLY A 78 -9.38 9.44 -12.92
N ARG A 79 -8.45 8.72 -13.56
CA ARG A 79 -7.01 9.00 -13.45
C ARG A 79 -6.67 10.20 -14.33
N GLU A 80 -6.15 11.26 -13.72
CA GLU A 80 -5.80 12.52 -14.42
C GLU A 80 -4.27 12.72 -14.57
N ARG A 81 -3.47 11.99 -13.79
CA ARG A 81 -2.00 12.06 -13.84
C ARG A 81 -1.39 10.67 -14.01
N LYS A 82 -0.14 10.63 -14.48
CA LYS A 82 0.64 9.40 -14.50
C LYS A 82 0.88 8.93 -13.07
N PRO A 83 0.85 7.61 -12.81
CA PRO A 83 1.33 7.09 -11.54
C PRO A 83 2.82 7.39 -11.39
N HIS A 84 3.30 7.44 -10.15
CA HIS A 84 4.72 7.61 -9.88
C HIS A 84 5.23 6.66 -8.78
N TYR A 85 6.53 6.44 -8.77
CA TYR A 85 7.20 5.60 -7.79
C TYR A 85 7.33 6.30 -6.43
N THR A 86 7.15 5.54 -5.36
CA THR A 86 7.50 5.95 -3.98
C THR A 86 8.82 5.33 -3.56
N GLU A 87 9.33 5.73 -2.41
CA GLU A 87 10.53 5.17 -1.78
C GLU A 87 10.49 3.64 -1.61
N PHE A 88 9.32 3.02 -1.59
CA PHE A 88 9.16 1.57 -1.52
C PHE A 88 9.33 0.85 -2.86
N ASP A 89 9.23 1.59 -3.98
CA ASP A 89 9.34 1.05 -5.33
C ASP A 89 10.76 1.21 -5.92
N LEU A 90 11.57 2.09 -5.33
CA LEU A 90 12.84 2.53 -5.91
C LEU A 90 14.02 1.67 -5.44
N SER A 91 14.83 1.21 -6.39
CA SER A 91 16.09 0.54 -6.09
C SER A 91 17.19 1.54 -5.70
N GLU A 92 18.18 1.07 -4.94
CA GLU A 92 19.38 1.87 -4.64
C GLU A 92 20.10 2.30 -5.93
N GLU A 93 20.12 1.43 -6.94
CA GLU A 93 20.69 1.72 -8.27
C GLU A 93 19.98 2.89 -8.95
N PHE A 94 18.65 2.96 -8.88
CA PHE A 94 17.90 4.10 -9.42
C PHE A 94 18.24 5.38 -8.67
N LEU A 95 18.20 5.34 -7.33
CA LEU A 95 18.46 6.51 -6.49
C LEU A 95 19.89 7.04 -6.66
N SER A 96 20.86 6.16 -6.95
CA SER A 96 22.27 6.54 -7.18
C SER A 96 22.48 7.44 -8.41
N GLN A 97 21.50 7.53 -9.32
CA GLN A 97 21.58 8.36 -10.52
C GLN A 97 21.23 9.82 -10.25
N PHE A 98 20.70 10.14 -9.07
CA PHE A 98 20.21 11.47 -8.73
C PHE A 98 20.88 12.05 -7.49
N TYR A 99 21.00 13.37 -7.47
CA TYR A 99 21.31 14.08 -6.24
C TYR A 99 20.05 14.19 -5.37
N ILE A 100 20.14 13.66 -4.16
CA ILE A 100 19.06 13.69 -3.15
C ILE A 100 19.55 14.48 -1.92
N PRO A 101 18.96 15.65 -1.61
CA PRO A 101 19.39 16.46 -0.46
C PRO A 101 19.30 15.68 0.86
N LYS A 102 20.36 15.73 1.68
CA LYS A 102 20.46 14.99 2.96
C LYS A 102 19.43 15.42 4.02
N ASN A 103 19.02 16.69 4.01
CA ASN A 103 18.02 17.23 4.95
C ASN A 103 16.60 17.11 4.36
N LYS A 104 16.10 15.88 4.24
CA LYS A 104 14.73 15.61 3.80
C LYS A 104 13.77 16.01 4.91
N ASN A 105 13.08 17.14 4.76
CA ASN A 105 11.75 17.22 5.34
C ASN A 105 10.88 16.23 4.55
N PRO A 106 10.34 15.15 5.15
CA PRO A 106 9.55 14.14 4.42
C PRO A 106 8.37 14.76 3.66
N ARG A 107 7.89 15.94 4.10
CA ARG A 107 6.82 16.70 3.45
C ARG A 107 7.19 17.25 2.06
N ASN A 108 8.48 17.42 1.78
CA ASN A 108 9.01 18.01 0.54
C ASN A 108 9.76 16.99 -0.33
N ASP A 109 9.85 15.74 0.12
CA ASP A 109 10.52 14.67 -0.61
C ASP A 109 9.55 13.98 -1.57
N PRO A 110 9.73 14.11 -2.90
CA PRO A 110 8.79 13.54 -3.87
C PRO A 110 8.73 12.01 -3.85
N THR A 111 9.68 11.33 -3.21
CA THR A 111 9.63 9.86 -3.05
C THR A 111 8.81 9.42 -1.84
N HIS A 112 8.53 10.30 -0.88
CA HIS A 112 7.86 9.92 0.35
C HIS A 112 6.37 9.61 0.10
N PHE A 113 5.86 8.51 0.65
CA PHE A 113 4.49 8.04 0.39
C PHE A 113 3.39 9.07 0.76
N SER A 114 3.65 9.97 1.71
CA SER A 114 2.71 11.03 2.11
C SER A 114 2.96 12.39 1.44
N TYR A 115 3.90 12.47 0.50
CA TYR A 115 4.28 13.71 -0.19
C TYR A 115 3.06 14.44 -0.76
N ASP A 116 2.24 13.73 -1.53
CA ASP A 116 1.05 14.29 -2.17
C ASP A 116 -0.01 14.77 -1.17
N LEU A 117 -0.12 14.08 -0.04
CA LEU A 117 -1.04 14.47 1.03
C LEU A 117 -0.58 15.79 1.67
N HIS A 118 0.72 15.93 1.96
CA HIS A 118 1.27 17.18 2.48
C HIS A 118 1.15 18.32 1.47
N LYS A 119 1.43 18.05 0.20
CA LYS A 119 1.27 19.01 -0.89
C LYS A 119 -0.19 19.47 -1.01
N CYS A 120 -1.16 18.55 -0.95
CA CYS A 120 -2.58 18.87 -0.94
C CYS A 120 -2.97 19.73 0.27
N HIS A 121 -2.54 19.34 1.48
CA HIS A 121 -2.83 20.08 2.69
C HIS A 121 -2.24 21.51 2.66
N ASN A 122 -0.99 21.67 2.23
CA ASN A 122 -0.29 22.96 2.19
C ASN A 122 -0.90 23.94 1.19
N LYS A 123 -1.50 23.45 0.11
CA LYS A 123 -2.20 24.29 -0.88
C LYS A 123 -3.50 24.90 -0.34
N GLY A 124 -4.11 24.31 0.69
CA GLY A 124 -5.36 24.78 1.27
C GLY A 124 -6.61 24.43 0.45
N PRO A 125 -7.82 24.77 0.96
CA PRO A 125 -9.10 24.36 0.37
C PRO A 125 -9.38 25.00 -1.01
N ASN A 126 -8.77 26.16 -1.27
CA ASN A 126 -8.91 26.90 -2.53
C ASN A 126 -7.67 26.75 -3.43
N GLY A 127 -6.77 25.83 -3.09
CA GLY A 127 -5.57 25.57 -3.85
C GLY A 127 -5.85 24.82 -5.15
N THR A 128 -4.84 24.77 -6.03
CA THR A 128 -4.93 23.97 -7.25
C THR A 128 -5.06 22.47 -6.93
N PRO A 129 -5.75 21.67 -7.76
CA PRO A 129 -5.87 20.23 -7.57
C PRO A 129 -4.53 19.55 -7.25
N SER A 130 -4.58 18.60 -6.32
CA SER A 130 -3.49 17.68 -6.02
C SER A 130 -3.94 16.26 -6.30
N TYR A 131 -2.99 15.41 -6.65
CA TYR A 131 -3.21 14.05 -7.10
C TYR A 131 -2.43 13.11 -6.21
N ASP A 132 -2.94 11.91 -5.98
CA ASP A 132 -2.20 10.88 -5.27
C ASP A 132 -1.18 10.19 -6.20
N VAL A 133 -0.44 9.23 -5.62
CA VAL A 133 0.57 8.42 -6.30
C VAL A 133 0.04 7.61 -7.49
N ALA A 134 -1.25 7.29 -7.49
CA ALA A 134 -1.91 6.61 -8.60
C ALA A 134 -2.46 7.59 -9.65
N GLY A 135 -2.38 8.90 -9.41
CA GLY A 135 -2.80 9.95 -10.32
C GLY A 135 -4.27 10.33 -10.22
N PHE A 136 -4.95 10.01 -9.12
CA PHE A 136 -6.33 10.42 -8.85
C PHE A 136 -6.39 11.69 -8.02
N GLN A 137 -7.35 12.57 -8.30
CA GLN A 137 -7.52 13.80 -7.54
C GLN A 137 -7.84 13.51 -6.06
N LEU A 138 -7.10 14.15 -5.16
CA LEU A 138 -7.34 14.10 -3.72
C LEU A 138 -8.48 15.04 -3.30
N ASP A 139 -9.24 14.62 -2.29
CA ASP A 139 -10.21 15.46 -1.61
C ASP A 139 -9.55 16.21 -0.45
N TYR A 140 -9.45 17.54 -0.56
CA TYR A 140 -8.83 18.38 0.47
C TYR A 140 -9.43 18.14 1.86
N LYS A 141 -10.76 18.04 1.99
CA LYS A 141 -11.42 17.89 3.31
C LYS A 141 -11.06 16.55 3.94
N LYS A 142 -10.93 15.50 3.12
CA LYS A 142 -10.49 14.18 3.60
C LYS A 142 -9.02 14.21 4.01
N VAL A 143 -8.16 14.84 3.23
CA VAL A 143 -6.73 15.01 3.55
C VAL A 143 -6.54 15.83 4.83
N GLU A 144 -7.27 16.94 4.98
CA GLU A 144 -7.25 17.77 6.18
C GLU A 144 -7.68 16.97 7.41
N LYS A 145 -8.74 16.18 7.30
CA LYS A 145 -9.16 15.28 8.38
C LYS A 145 -8.11 14.22 8.71
N TRP A 146 -7.47 13.65 7.69
CA TRP A 146 -6.40 12.64 7.86
C TRP A 146 -5.15 13.20 8.53
N MET A 147 -4.81 14.47 8.26
CA MET A 147 -3.66 15.16 8.85
C MET A 147 -3.85 15.53 10.33
N LYS A 148 -5.09 15.51 10.85
CA LYS A 148 -5.35 15.86 12.25
C LYS A 148 -4.83 14.75 13.17
N PRO A 149 -4.09 15.10 14.25
CA PRO A 149 -3.70 14.10 15.23
C PRO A 149 -4.94 13.50 15.87
N VAL A 150 -5.00 12.18 15.94
CA VAL A 150 -6.08 11.44 16.59
C VAL A 150 -5.52 10.80 17.85
N SER A 151 -6.21 10.99 18.98
CA SER A 151 -5.86 10.31 20.22
C SER A 151 -5.98 8.79 20.04
N TYR A 152 -4.96 8.05 20.47
CA TYR A 152 -4.98 6.60 20.39
C TYR A 152 -6.07 6.01 21.29
N ASN A 153 -6.99 5.24 20.71
CA ASN A 153 -8.01 4.49 21.44
C ASN A 153 -8.17 3.10 20.84
N LYS A 154 -7.58 2.10 21.50
CA LYS A 154 -7.58 0.70 21.03
C LYS A 154 -8.98 0.16 20.76
N LYS A 155 -9.96 0.42 21.63
CA LYS A 155 -11.34 -0.08 21.47
C LYS A 155 -12.01 0.54 20.25
N SER A 156 -11.85 1.85 20.04
CA SER A 156 -12.37 2.53 18.85
C SER A 156 -11.74 1.98 17.56
N ILE A 157 -10.44 1.72 17.57
CA ILE A 157 -9.71 1.16 16.42
C ILE A 157 -10.23 -0.24 16.09
N VAL A 158 -10.30 -1.13 17.09
CA VAL A 158 -10.78 -2.52 16.91
C VAL A 158 -12.22 -2.53 16.39
N ASN A 159 -13.13 -1.77 17.01
CA ASN A 159 -14.52 -1.68 16.56
C ASN A 159 -14.65 -1.07 15.15
N GLY A 160 -13.74 -0.16 14.78
CA GLY A 160 -13.66 0.37 13.42
C GLY A 160 -13.24 -0.71 12.41
N MET A 161 -12.22 -1.50 12.75
CA MET A 161 -11.74 -2.60 11.93
C MET A 161 -12.81 -3.68 11.74
N THR A 162 -13.48 -4.12 12.81
CA THR A 162 -14.56 -5.12 12.74
C THR A 162 -15.67 -4.67 11.78
N ARG A 163 -16.17 -3.44 11.93
CA ARG A 163 -17.20 -2.89 11.03
C ARG A 163 -16.73 -2.80 9.58
N ARG A 164 -15.44 -2.49 9.35
CA ARG A 164 -14.88 -2.43 7.99
C ARG A 164 -14.82 -3.83 7.37
N LEU A 165 -14.39 -4.85 8.11
CA LEU A 165 -14.37 -6.23 7.65
C LEU A 165 -15.78 -6.77 7.33
N GLU A 166 -16.76 -6.50 8.20
CA GLU A 166 -18.15 -6.90 7.96
C GLU A 166 -18.72 -6.24 6.70
N LYS A 167 -18.51 -4.93 6.54
CA LYS A 167 -18.92 -4.20 5.35
C LYS A 167 -18.24 -4.74 4.09
N ASP A 168 -16.94 -5.02 4.17
CA ASP A 168 -16.16 -5.51 3.04
C ASP A 168 -16.62 -6.90 2.60
N ALA A 169 -16.90 -7.79 3.55
CA ALA A 169 -17.45 -9.11 3.28
C ALA A 169 -18.87 -9.04 2.68
N GLN A 170 -19.68 -8.06 3.08
CA GLN A 170 -21.00 -7.86 2.49
C GLN A 170 -20.89 -7.30 1.05
N GLU A 171 -20.01 -6.31 0.83
CA GLU A 171 -19.77 -5.75 -0.51
C GLU A 171 -19.21 -6.81 -1.47
N GLU A 172 -18.34 -7.71 -0.99
CA GLU A 172 -17.84 -8.84 -1.77
C GLU A 172 -18.99 -9.78 -2.22
N LYS A 173 -19.88 -10.16 -1.29
CA LYS A 173 -21.03 -11.02 -1.62
C LYS A 173 -21.95 -10.37 -2.64
N ASP A 174 -22.31 -9.11 -2.42
CA ASP A 174 -23.18 -8.36 -3.33
C ASP A 174 -22.54 -8.27 -4.74
N LEU A 175 -21.25 -7.98 -4.82
CA LEU A 175 -20.53 -7.88 -6.09
C LEU A 175 -20.46 -9.22 -6.81
N PHE A 176 -20.26 -10.32 -6.08
CA PHE A 176 -20.22 -11.66 -6.69
C PHE A 176 -21.58 -12.07 -7.22
N GLU A 177 -22.66 -11.80 -6.47
CA GLU A 177 -24.04 -12.04 -6.89
C GLU A 177 -24.39 -11.32 -8.20
N ILE A 178 -23.93 -10.07 -8.32
CA ILE A 178 -24.21 -9.22 -9.48
C ILE A 178 -23.31 -9.57 -10.68
N PHE A 179 -22.02 -9.85 -10.45
CA PHE A 179 -21.04 -9.96 -11.54
C PHE A 179 -20.91 -11.38 -12.09
N PHE A 180 -21.02 -12.39 -11.23
CA PHE A 180 -20.82 -13.78 -11.62
C PHE A 180 -22.13 -14.55 -11.76
N VAL A 181 -22.19 -15.40 -12.78
CA VAL A 181 -23.32 -16.31 -12.98
C VAL A 181 -23.52 -17.20 -11.75
N GLY A 182 -24.68 -17.07 -11.11
CA GLY A 182 -25.05 -17.83 -9.92
C GLY A 182 -24.39 -17.36 -8.63
N GLY A 183 -23.75 -16.19 -8.62
CA GLY A 183 -23.19 -15.54 -7.43
C GLY A 183 -21.99 -16.25 -6.80
N LYS A 184 -21.43 -17.25 -7.48
CA LYS A 184 -20.27 -18.00 -6.99
C LYS A 184 -19.01 -17.40 -7.58
N GLY A 185 -18.13 -16.91 -6.70
CA GLY A 185 -16.77 -16.50 -7.07
C GLY A 185 -15.91 -17.69 -7.52
N PRO A 186 -14.66 -17.43 -7.94
CA PRO A 186 -13.70 -18.48 -8.29
C PRO A 186 -13.39 -19.37 -7.08
N ASP A 187 -12.84 -20.56 -7.34
CA ASP A 187 -12.56 -21.58 -6.31
C ASP A 187 -11.77 -21.03 -5.10
N LYS A 188 -11.98 -21.68 -3.94
CA LYS A 188 -11.64 -21.20 -2.58
C LYS A 188 -10.17 -20.78 -2.36
N ASP A 189 -9.25 -21.16 -3.22
CA ASP A 189 -7.84 -20.80 -3.13
C ASP A 189 -7.55 -19.38 -3.65
N ALA A 190 -8.49 -18.80 -4.41
CA ALA A 190 -8.47 -17.38 -4.73
C ALA A 190 -8.93 -16.56 -3.51
N SER A 191 -8.04 -15.71 -2.98
CA SER A 191 -8.40 -14.76 -1.92
C SER A 191 -9.54 -13.86 -2.41
N GLY A 192 -10.76 -14.05 -1.88
CA GLY A 192 -11.99 -13.36 -2.32
C GLY A 192 -11.86 -11.83 -2.36
N SER A 193 -11.15 -11.25 -1.38
CA SER A 193 -10.83 -9.81 -1.36
C SER A 193 -10.10 -9.35 -2.61
N LYS A 194 -9.17 -10.14 -3.16
CA LYS A 194 -8.45 -9.77 -4.38
C LYS A 194 -9.41 -9.75 -5.57
N VAL A 195 -10.27 -10.76 -5.68
CA VAL A 195 -11.21 -10.91 -6.81
C VAL A 195 -12.13 -9.70 -6.90
N LYS A 196 -12.70 -9.29 -5.76
CA LYS A 196 -13.57 -8.12 -5.65
C LYS A 196 -12.96 -6.87 -6.27
N ASP A 197 -11.67 -6.63 -6.05
CA ASP A 197 -11.01 -5.41 -6.56
C ASP A 197 -10.89 -5.40 -8.08
N TYR A 198 -10.67 -6.56 -8.71
CA TYR A 198 -10.67 -6.69 -10.17
C TYR A 198 -12.08 -6.58 -10.76
N ILE A 199 -13.11 -7.09 -10.06
CA ILE A 199 -14.51 -6.88 -10.46
C ILE A 199 -14.83 -5.38 -10.46
N LYS A 200 -14.45 -4.68 -9.38
CA LYS A 200 -14.63 -3.23 -9.29
C LYS A 200 -13.92 -2.52 -10.42
N ASP A 201 -12.72 -2.94 -10.81
CA ASP A 201 -11.99 -2.33 -11.94
C ASP A 201 -12.71 -2.54 -13.27
N HIS A 202 -13.22 -3.75 -13.52
CA HIS A 202 -13.98 -4.05 -14.72
C HIS A 202 -15.25 -3.20 -14.83
N ILE A 203 -16.07 -3.21 -13.77
CA ILE A 203 -17.29 -2.40 -13.69
C ILE A 203 -16.96 -0.90 -13.80
N SER A 204 -15.85 -0.46 -13.20
CA SER A 204 -15.41 0.94 -13.29
C SER A 204 -15.24 1.38 -14.74
N LYS A 205 -14.62 0.53 -15.57
CA LYS A 205 -14.35 0.80 -16.98
C LYS A 205 -15.60 0.73 -17.83
N ASP A 206 -16.51 -0.20 -17.53
CA ASP A 206 -17.81 -0.30 -18.21
C ASP A 206 -18.68 0.93 -17.96
N LEU A 207 -18.70 1.43 -16.73
CA LEU A 207 -19.48 2.61 -16.35
C LEU A 207 -18.77 3.95 -16.60
N GLY A 208 -17.47 3.93 -16.93
CA GLY A 208 -16.64 5.14 -17.01
C GLY A 208 -16.50 5.89 -15.66
N VAL A 209 -16.67 5.18 -14.54
CA VAL A 209 -16.64 5.72 -13.18
C VAL A 209 -15.33 5.30 -12.49
N PRO A 210 -14.69 6.11 -11.63
CA PRO A 210 -13.45 5.71 -10.97
C PRO A 210 -13.60 4.48 -10.07
N TRP A 211 -12.59 3.62 -10.05
CA TRP A 211 -12.58 2.35 -9.30
C TRP A 211 -12.96 2.46 -7.82
N HIS A 212 -12.43 3.46 -7.10
CA HIS A 212 -12.69 3.65 -5.66
C HIS A 212 -14.13 4.06 -5.36
N MET A 213 -14.90 4.37 -6.39
CA MET A 213 -16.30 4.76 -6.30
C MET A 213 -17.24 3.59 -6.56
N ILE A 214 -16.77 2.48 -7.15
CA ILE A 214 -17.63 1.33 -7.39
C ILE A 214 -18.00 0.71 -6.04
N ASP A 215 -19.30 0.60 -5.80
CA ASP A 215 -19.91 -0.08 -4.66
C ASP A 215 -21.04 -0.98 -5.18
N SER A 216 -21.70 -1.73 -4.30
CA SER A 216 -22.79 -2.62 -4.72
C SER A 216 -23.94 -1.88 -5.42
N LYS A 217 -24.18 -0.61 -5.09
CA LYS A 217 -25.21 0.22 -5.77
C LYS A 217 -24.84 0.51 -7.22
N ARG A 218 -23.59 0.88 -7.49
CA ARG A 218 -23.11 1.09 -8.87
C ARG A 218 -23.03 -0.23 -9.64
N ALA A 219 -22.68 -1.32 -8.98
CA ALA A 219 -22.72 -2.64 -9.60
C ALA A 219 -24.15 -3.04 -10.01
N ARG A 220 -25.18 -2.74 -9.20
CA ARG A 220 -26.57 -2.95 -9.62
C ARG A 220 -26.95 -2.13 -10.87
N LYS A 221 -26.49 -0.87 -10.96
CA LYS A 221 -26.67 -0.07 -12.17
C LYS A 221 -25.99 -0.68 -13.40
N TRP A 222 -24.84 -1.31 -13.21
CA TRP A 222 -24.15 -2.04 -14.28
C TRP A 222 -25.00 -3.24 -14.76
N GLU A 223 -25.61 -4.00 -13.86
CA GLU A 223 -26.55 -5.06 -14.23
C GLU A 223 -27.82 -4.51 -14.92
N GLU A 224 -28.40 -3.42 -14.41
CA GLU A 224 -29.56 -2.74 -15.01
C GLU A 224 -29.28 -2.19 -16.42
N GLN A 225 -28.04 -1.80 -16.71
CA GLN A 225 -27.61 -1.39 -18.05
C GLN A 225 -27.46 -2.56 -19.03
N GLY A 226 -27.70 -3.79 -18.58
CA GLY A 226 -27.71 -5.00 -19.41
C GLY A 226 -26.33 -5.57 -19.67
N PHE A 227 -25.32 -5.19 -18.88
CA PHE A 227 -24.01 -5.86 -18.94
C PHE A 227 -24.16 -7.32 -18.51
N LYS A 228 -23.46 -8.21 -19.21
CA LYS A 228 -23.61 -9.65 -19.02
C LYS A 228 -22.75 -10.11 -17.84
N GLN A 229 -23.36 -10.89 -16.97
CA GLN A 229 -22.64 -11.68 -15.97
C GLN A 229 -21.66 -12.63 -16.66
N VAL A 230 -20.54 -12.89 -15.99
CA VAL A 230 -19.49 -13.79 -16.50
C VAL A 230 -19.38 -15.04 -15.63
N LYS A 231 -18.86 -16.13 -16.17
CA LYS A 231 -18.56 -17.31 -15.36
C LYS A 231 -17.24 -17.11 -14.63
N ALA A 232 -17.24 -17.28 -13.31
CA ALA A 232 -16.07 -16.98 -12.48
C ALA A 232 -14.80 -17.72 -12.92
N ASN A 233 -14.89 -19.02 -13.19
CA ASN A 233 -13.74 -19.84 -13.56
C ASN A 233 -13.19 -19.55 -14.97
N GLU A 234 -14.00 -18.97 -15.86
CA GLU A 234 -13.55 -18.55 -17.20
C GLU A 234 -12.92 -17.15 -17.16
N TRP A 235 -13.42 -16.28 -16.27
CA TRP A 235 -12.97 -14.90 -16.16
C TRP A 235 -11.77 -14.72 -15.22
N TRP A 236 -11.69 -15.52 -14.15
CA TRP A 236 -10.66 -15.40 -13.13
C TRP A 236 -9.38 -16.14 -13.48
N HIS A 237 -8.26 -15.44 -13.40
CA HIS A 237 -6.92 -16.01 -13.32
C HIS A 237 -6.11 -15.33 -12.21
N GLU A 238 -5.04 -15.97 -11.74
CA GLU A 238 -4.16 -15.36 -10.76
C GLU A 238 -3.48 -14.12 -11.37
N PRO A 239 -3.49 -12.96 -10.69
CA PRO A 239 -2.93 -11.76 -11.26
C PRO A 239 -1.42 -11.84 -11.51
N ASN A 240 -0.97 -11.31 -12.64
CA ASN A 240 0.45 -11.20 -12.95
C ASN A 240 1.12 -10.03 -12.19
N ALA A 241 2.42 -9.84 -12.41
CA ALA A 241 3.21 -8.83 -11.71
C ALA A 241 2.70 -7.39 -11.99
N GLU A 242 2.35 -7.09 -13.24
CA GLU A 242 1.90 -5.75 -13.63
C GLU A 242 0.50 -5.44 -13.08
N GLU A 243 -0.40 -6.43 -13.08
CA GLU A 243 -1.71 -6.32 -12.45
C GLU A 243 -1.61 -6.11 -10.94
N LYS A 244 -0.72 -6.85 -10.26
CA LYS A 244 -0.44 -6.69 -8.83
C LYS A 244 0.11 -5.29 -8.52
N LYS A 245 1.09 -4.84 -9.31
CA LYS A 245 1.67 -3.48 -9.19
C LYS A 245 0.59 -2.41 -9.35
N ARG A 246 -0.24 -2.53 -10.39
CA ARG A 246 -1.35 -1.59 -10.65
C ARG A 246 -2.37 -1.60 -9.52
N MET A 247 -2.82 -2.78 -9.11
CA MET A 247 -3.86 -2.89 -8.09
C MET A 247 -3.37 -2.39 -6.72
N SER A 248 -2.12 -2.67 -6.36
CA SER A 248 -1.48 -2.13 -5.15
C SER A 248 -1.49 -0.59 -5.15
N LYS A 249 -1.04 0.03 -6.24
CA LYS A 249 -1.09 1.49 -6.40
C LYS A 249 -2.52 2.05 -6.38
N MET A 250 -3.48 1.35 -6.99
CA MET A 250 -4.88 1.76 -6.94
C MET A 250 -5.48 1.70 -5.54
N HIS A 251 -4.99 0.86 -4.63
CA HIS A 251 -5.42 0.86 -3.23
C HIS A 251 -4.82 2.01 -2.43
N GLU A 252 -3.58 2.38 -2.73
CA GLU A 252 -2.85 3.42 -2.02
C GLU A 252 -3.60 4.76 -2.08
N GLY A 253 -4.01 5.28 -0.91
CA GLY A 253 -4.72 6.56 -0.80
C GLY A 253 -6.17 6.57 -1.29
N ALA A 254 -6.77 5.42 -1.67
CA ALA A 254 -8.11 5.37 -2.26
C ALA A 254 -9.20 6.07 -1.43
N ASP A 255 -9.16 5.92 -0.11
CA ASP A 255 -10.13 6.53 0.81
C ASP A 255 -10.07 8.08 0.78
N LEU A 256 -8.94 8.66 0.39
CA LEU A 256 -8.67 10.11 0.37
C LEU A 256 -8.98 10.77 -0.98
N ARG A 257 -9.31 9.97 -2.00
CA ARG A 257 -9.66 10.48 -3.33
C ARG A 257 -10.99 11.20 -3.33
N LYS A 258 -11.15 12.13 -4.27
CA LYS A 258 -12.42 12.82 -4.52
C LYS A 258 -13.46 11.86 -5.09
N PHE A 259 -14.70 12.01 -4.64
CA PHE A 259 -15.85 11.40 -5.29
C PHE A 259 -16.34 12.36 -6.38
N LEU A 260 -16.38 11.88 -7.63
CA LEU A 260 -16.92 12.59 -8.79
C LEU A 260 -18.45 12.49 -8.87
#